data_AF-A0A6D2HKW2-F1
#
_entry.id   AF-A0A6D2HKW2-F1
#
_cell.length_a   1.000
_cell.length_b   1.000
_cell.length_c   1.000
_cell.angle_alpha   90.00
_cell.angle_beta   90.00
_cell.angle_gamma   90.00
#
_symmetry.space_group_name_H-M   'P 1'
#
loop_
_entity.id
_entity.type
_entity.pdbx_description
1 polymer ?
#
loop_
_entity_poly.entity_id
_entity_poly.type
_entity_poly.pdbx_seq_one_letter_code
_entity_poly.pdbx_strand_id
1 'polypeptide(L)'
;MVTTTSRHLTGGDQASPQSEIALSGSVEAVLERIYGKHNHPPIKMETRRRLSSIPQEVALETLSKVFNVEHVKATVDKLINYFLGQQTVSVCGSPRPRSGDSPAPSPRTPGKKHGRLFQEMSLDSEAPSPKSLKREINGGSLHVPPQLLALGEVEFNKVFLLLTYTPGQSLAEVITADEVITADEIWQWKDLPMAAYEAAVWDRFGQKYCSPTDRRVSLESDTGKTHHRYYQCHVALDGRCTFKGPLIENTGTHLHKVLGDDNVLTVKFAYVPGEATYCDDIYSTYKEIAKKGIRVGLRRYRFFVFKDGGKEEKKKDFSTMGVKCYFIRTESTASNDMRNPYIFSGMSIHEARMHFMHVQTLPTLAKYMARFSLILSKTKKLEVDTNGIIFEEIDDIHCRDQNNNDVLDKNKKACIHSDGTGYISEDLARMCPTDIYKGKRSRSYSVQGTSGIEPPLLIQFRMFHKGCAVKGTFLLNKKLPPRTVQVRPSMVKVYKDPTWTMFTTFNSLEIVNTSNPPRRTKLSRNLIALLSYGGVPNEFFLEISQHVGRVENHSLQHKCCA
;
A
#
# COMPACT_ATOMS: atom_id res chain seq x y z
N MET A 1 -77.02 -14.23 19.21
CA MET A 1 -77.67 -14.17 17.88
C MET A 1 -76.63 -13.57 16.93
N VAL A 2 -76.10 -14.31 15.94
CA VAL A 2 -76.73 -14.72 14.66
C VAL A 2 -76.70 -13.53 13.67
N THR A 3 -75.65 -13.38 12.85
CA THR A 3 -75.52 -13.75 11.40
C THR A 3 -76.40 -12.90 10.43
N THR A 4 -75.99 -12.43 9.22
CA THR A 4 -74.76 -12.55 8.39
C THR A 4 -74.67 -11.44 7.30
N THR A 5 -73.52 -11.33 6.57
CA THR A 5 -73.35 -10.88 5.15
C THR A 5 -73.65 -9.41 4.72
N SER A 6 -73.10 -8.84 3.61
CA SER A 6 -71.85 -9.07 2.82
C SER A 6 -71.68 -8.04 1.66
N ARG A 7 -70.44 -7.94 1.11
CA ARG A 7 -69.95 -7.32 -0.17
C ARG A 7 -69.67 -5.80 -0.15
N HIS A 8 -68.47 -5.31 -0.51
CA HIS A 8 -67.62 -5.45 -1.73
C HIS A 8 -68.16 -4.64 -2.94
N LEU A 9 -67.36 -4.03 -3.82
CA LEU A 9 -65.89 -3.91 -3.98
C LEU A 9 -65.45 -2.43 -3.74
N THR A 10 -64.27 -1.85 -4.03
CA THR A 10 -62.91 -2.17 -4.57
C THR A 10 -61.97 -1.04 -4.06
N GLY A 11 -60.63 -1.04 -4.10
CA GLY A 11 -59.61 -1.99 -4.55
C GLY A 11 -58.21 -1.43 -4.19
N GLY A 12 -57.16 -2.26 -4.20
CA GLY A 12 -55.78 -1.83 -3.92
C GLY A 12 -54.76 -2.63 -4.74
N ASP A 13 -53.69 -1.97 -5.17
CA ASP A 13 -52.69 -2.57 -6.07
C ASP A 13 -51.90 -3.68 -5.38
N GLN A 14 -51.87 -4.84 -6.04
CA GLN A 14 -51.04 -5.98 -5.66
C GLN A 14 -49.59 -5.74 -6.07
N ALA A 15 -48.66 -5.96 -5.14
CA ALA A 15 -47.25 -6.10 -5.50
C ALA A 15 -47.06 -7.33 -6.38
N SER A 16 -46.34 -7.19 -7.50
CA SER A 16 -46.13 -8.28 -8.45
C SER A 16 -45.29 -9.41 -7.85
N PRO A 17 -45.62 -10.70 -8.12
CA PRO A 17 -44.88 -11.83 -7.62
C PRO A 17 -43.46 -11.88 -8.21
N GLN A 18 -42.49 -12.29 -7.40
CA GLN A 18 -41.10 -12.42 -7.83
C GLN A 18 -40.97 -13.54 -8.89
N SER A 19 -40.39 -13.23 -10.04
CA SER A 19 -40.20 -14.20 -11.13
C SER A 19 -39.28 -15.34 -10.70
N GLU A 20 -39.85 -16.53 -10.55
CA GLU A 20 -39.11 -17.74 -10.21
C GLU A 20 -38.24 -18.18 -11.41
N ILE A 21 -36.96 -18.46 -11.17
CA ILE A 21 -36.05 -18.93 -12.23
C ILE A 21 -36.29 -20.43 -12.42
N ALA A 22 -37.02 -20.79 -13.47
CA ALA A 22 -37.20 -22.17 -13.90
C ALA A 22 -35.89 -22.72 -14.47
N LEU A 23 -35.47 -23.91 -13.99
CA LEU A 23 -34.38 -24.68 -14.60
C LEU A 23 -34.98 -25.72 -15.56
N SER A 24 -34.16 -26.39 -16.37
CA SER A 24 -34.66 -27.52 -17.15
C SER A 24 -35.08 -28.66 -16.24
N GLY A 25 -36.17 -29.36 -16.58
CA GLY A 25 -36.80 -30.35 -15.67
C GLY A 25 -35.88 -31.46 -15.18
N SER A 26 -34.82 -31.81 -15.95
CA SER A 26 -33.79 -32.76 -15.49
C SER A 26 -32.91 -32.21 -14.38
N VAL A 27 -32.65 -30.90 -14.35
CA VAL A 27 -31.83 -30.22 -13.33
C VAL A 27 -32.64 -30.12 -12.03
N GLU A 28 -33.92 -29.74 -12.10
CA GLU A 28 -34.83 -29.75 -10.95
C GLU A 28 -34.96 -31.16 -10.35
N ALA A 29 -35.17 -32.18 -11.18
CA ALA A 29 -35.31 -33.57 -10.75
C ALA A 29 -34.05 -34.16 -10.07
N VAL A 30 -32.87 -33.57 -10.30
CA VAL A 30 -31.64 -33.93 -9.56
C VAL A 30 -31.49 -33.07 -8.29
N LEU A 31 -31.90 -31.80 -8.30
CA LEU A 31 -31.93 -30.96 -7.11
C LEU A 31 -32.85 -31.53 -6.02
N GLU A 32 -34.06 -31.97 -6.36
CA GLU A 32 -34.98 -32.61 -5.41
C GLU A 32 -34.38 -33.87 -4.76
N ARG A 33 -33.63 -34.66 -5.54
CA ARG A 33 -32.90 -35.83 -5.02
C ARG A 33 -31.76 -35.42 -4.07
N ILE A 34 -31.11 -34.29 -4.30
CA ILE A 34 -30.08 -33.72 -3.42
C ILE A 34 -30.69 -33.20 -2.12
N TYR A 35 -31.84 -32.49 -2.18
CA TYR A 35 -32.55 -32.03 -0.99
C TYR A 35 -33.01 -33.21 -0.12
N GLY A 36 -33.65 -34.22 -0.74
CA GLY A 36 -34.08 -35.44 -0.06
C GLY A 36 -32.92 -36.25 0.54
N LYS A 37 -31.80 -36.41 -0.19
CA LYS A 37 -30.64 -37.18 0.32
C LYS A 37 -29.93 -36.49 1.49
N HIS A 38 -29.83 -35.16 1.48
CA HIS A 38 -29.01 -34.41 2.44
C HIS A 38 -29.79 -33.57 3.46
N ASN A 39 -31.13 -33.62 3.43
CA ASN A 39 -32.03 -32.87 4.31
C ASN A 39 -31.68 -31.37 4.39
N HIS A 40 -31.54 -30.74 3.22
CA HIS A 40 -31.20 -29.33 3.08
C HIS A 40 -32.35 -28.54 2.40
N PRO A 41 -32.52 -27.26 2.74
CA PRO A 41 -33.50 -26.40 2.08
C PRO A 41 -33.13 -26.16 0.60
N PRO A 42 -34.09 -25.72 -0.23
CA PRO A 42 -33.84 -25.35 -1.62
C PRO A 42 -32.67 -24.35 -1.78
N ILE A 43 -31.89 -24.53 -2.85
CA ILE A 43 -30.76 -23.62 -3.13
C ILE A 43 -31.23 -22.20 -3.42
N LYS A 44 -30.40 -21.21 -3.08
CA LYS A 44 -30.71 -19.79 -3.28
C LYS A 44 -30.89 -19.46 -4.76
N MET A 45 -31.71 -18.44 -5.04
CA MET A 45 -31.98 -17.93 -6.40
C MET A 45 -30.72 -17.60 -7.20
N GLU A 46 -29.64 -17.14 -6.56
CA GLU A 46 -28.33 -16.93 -7.19
C GLU A 46 -27.68 -18.25 -7.66
N THR A 47 -27.78 -19.31 -6.87
CA THR A 47 -27.30 -20.65 -7.26
C THR A 47 -28.18 -21.25 -8.37
N ARG A 48 -29.51 -21.04 -8.33
CA ARG A 48 -30.42 -21.40 -9.43
C ARG A 48 -30.03 -20.67 -10.72
N ARG A 49 -29.83 -19.34 -10.65
CA ARG A 49 -29.38 -18.51 -11.78
C ARG A 49 -28.07 -19.03 -12.39
N ARG A 50 -27.09 -19.38 -11.57
CA ARG A 50 -25.81 -19.97 -12.03
C ARG A 50 -25.97 -21.32 -12.74
N LEU A 51 -26.89 -22.17 -12.28
CA LEU A 51 -27.22 -23.42 -12.97
C LEU A 51 -27.97 -23.19 -14.29
N SER A 52 -28.75 -22.11 -14.41
CA SER A 52 -29.41 -21.73 -15.68
C SER A 52 -28.46 -21.08 -16.70
N SER A 53 -27.33 -20.51 -16.26
CA SER A 53 -26.37 -19.78 -17.12
C SER A 53 -25.24 -20.64 -17.68
N ILE A 54 -25.30 -21.97 -17.53
CA ILE A 54 -24.30 -22.93 -18.00
C ILE A 54 -24.96 -24.03 -18.85
N PRO A 55 -24.21 -24.75 -19.71
CA PRO A 55 -24.77 -25.88 -20.45
C PRO A 55 -25.36 -26.94 -19.52
N GLN A 56 -26.48 -27.54 -19.94
CA GLN A 56 -27.27 -28.47 -19.13
C GLN A 56 -26.46 -29.70 -18.70
N GLU A 57 -25.52 -30.14 -19.53
CA GLU A 57 -24.60 -31.24 -19.27
C GLU A 57 -23.65 -30.89 -18.13
N VAL A 58 -23.14 -29.66 -18.09
CA VAL A 58 -22.22 -29.15 -17.04
C VAL A 58 -22.97 -28.95 -15.73
N ALA A 59 -24.23 -28.49 -15.78
CA ALA A 59 -25.11 -28.44 -14.61
C ALA A 59 -25.36 -29.84 -14.04
N LEU A 60 -25.71 -30.82 -14.88
CA LEU A 60 -25.98 -32.20 -14.46
C LEU A 60 -24.70 -32.92 -13.95
N GLU A 61 -23.54 -32.70 -14.58
CA GLU A 61 -22.25 -33.23 -14.10
C GLU A 61 -21.91 -32.66 -12.71
N THR A 62 -22.15 -31.35 -12.51
CA THR A 62 -21.94 -30.66 -11.24
C THR A 62 -22.86 -31.18 -10.15
N LEU A 63 -24.16 -31.31 -10.44
CA LEU A 63 -25.13 -31.84 -9.48
C LEU A 63 -24.90 -33.34 -9.18
N SER A 64 -24.43 -34.12 -10.15
CA SER A 64 -23.99 -35.50 -9.91
C SER A 64 -22.82 -35.57 -8.92
N LYS A 65 -21.81 -34.68 -9.05
CA LYS A 65 -20.72 -34.58 -8.06
C LYS A 65 -21.23 -34.21 -6.66
N VAL A 66 -22.19 -33.30 -6.57
CA VAL A 66 -22.85 -32.92 -5.30
C VAL A 66 -23.60 -34.10 -4.69
N PHE A 67 -24.45 -34.77 -5.47
CA PHE A 67 -25.25 -35.92 -5.03
C PHE A 67 -24.39 -37.10 -4.57
N ASN A 68 -23.20 -37.29 -5.15
CA ASN A 68 -22.30 -38.39 -4.80
C ASN A 68 -21.43 -38.13 -3.54
N VAL A 69 -21.53 -36.97 -2.90
CA VAL A 69 -20.92 -36.75 -1.57
C VAL A 69 -21.68 -37.56 -0.51
N GLU A 70 -20.97 -38.10 0.49
CA GLU A 70 -21.58 -38.83 1.61
C GLU A 70 -22.27 -37.87 2.58
N HIS A 71 -21.55 -36.86 3.08
CA HIS A 71 -22.05 -35.87 4.05
C HIS A 71 -21.66 -34.43 3.67
N VAL A 72 -22.67 -33.56 3.52
CA VAL A 72 -22.47 -32.15 3.19
C VAL A 72 -22.30 -31.34 4.49
N LYS A 73 -21.06 -30.97 4.83
CA LYS A 73 -20.73 -30.15 6.03
C LYS A 73 -20.92 -28.64 5.85
N ALA A 74 -21.60 -28.22 4.77
CA ALA A 74 -21.80 -26.82 4.37
C ALA A 74 -23.24 -26.65 3.84
N THR A 75 -23.59 -25.52 3.22
CA THR A 75 -24.82 -25.45 2.43
C THR A 75 -24.60 -26.03 1.04
N VAL A 76 -25.66 -26.57 0.42
CA VAL A 76 -25.64 -27.08 -0.96
C VAL A 76 -25.14 -26.00 -1.94
N ASP A 77 -25.53 -24.73 -1.73
CA ASP A 77 -25.01 -23.58 -2.51
C ASP A 77 -23.48 -23.51 -2.54
N LYS A 78 -22.82 -23.68 -1.38
CA LYS A 78 -21.36 -23.59 -1.28
C LYS A 78 -20.69 -24.74 -2.02
N LEU A 79 -21.29 -25.93 -2.00
CA LEU A 79 -20.75 -27.11 -2.67
C LEU A 79 -20.93 -27.05 -4.19
N ILE A 80 -22.09 -26.60 -4.68
CA ILE A 80 -22.31 -26.32 -6.12
C ILE A 80 -21.32 -25.27 -6.62
N ASN A 81 -21.24 -24.12 -5.94
CA ASN A 81 -20.35 -23.03 -6.35
C ASN A 81 -18.86 -23.42 -6.27
N TYR A 82 -18.48 -24.33 -5.37
CA TYR A 82 -17.13 -24.89 -5.31
C TYR A 82 -16.80 -25.75 -6.53
N PHE A 83 -17.69 -26.65 -6.95
CA PHE A 83 -17.46 -27.49 -8.13
C PHE A 83 -17.47 -26.69 -9.45
N LEU A 84 -18.38 -25.73 -9.61
CA LEU A 84 -18.37 -24.78 -10.73
C LEU A 84 -17.05 -23.98 -10.76
N GLY A 85 -16.54 -23.58 -9.59
CA GLY A 85 -15.25 -22.89 -9.43
C GLY A 85 -14.01 -23.75 -9.71
N GLN A 86 -14.12 -25.08 -9.78
CA GLN A 86 -13.03 -25.96 -10.22
C GLN A 86 -12.99 -26.12 -11.74
N GLN A 87 -14.14 -26.25 -12.40
CA GLN A 87 -14.21 -26.46 -13.86
C GLN A 87 -13.59 -25.29 -14.64
N THR A 88 -13.76 -24.05 -14.19
CA THR A 88 -13.16 -22.85 -14.82
C THR A 88 -11.62 -22.81 -14.77
N VAL A 89 -10.98 -23.57 -13.88
CA VAL A 89 -9.52 -23.64 -13.76
C VAL A 89 -8.92 -24.72 -14.69
N SER A 90 -9.73 -25.68 -15.15
CA SER A 90 -9.24 -26.90 -15.83
C SER A 90 -9.00 -26.77 -17.35
N VAL A 91 -9.24 -25.60 -17.95
CA VAL A 91 -9.28 -25.44 -19.43
C VAL A 91 -7.93 -25.00 -20.04
N CYS A 92 -6.94 -24.60 -19.22
CA CYS A 92 -5.58 -24.32 -19.71
C CYS A 92 -4.72 -25.60 -19.65
N GLY A 93 -4.33 -26.12 -20.82
CA GLY A 93 -3.95 -27.53 -20.97
C GLY A 93 -2.61 -27.96 -20.35
N SER A 94 -2.58 -29.21 -19.88
CA SER A 94 -1.36 -29.97 -19.55
C SER A 94 -1.25 -31.22 -20.42
N PRO A 95 -0.11 -31.49 -21.09
CA PRO A 95 0.08 -32.75 -21.81
C PRO A 95 0.30 -33.93 -20.85
N ARG A 96 -0.28 -35.09 -21.15
CA ARG A 96 0.00 -36.34 -20.42
C ARG A 96 1.41 -36.87 -20.77
N PRO A 97 2.12 -37.52 -19.82
CA PRO A 97 3.46 -38.04 -20.06
C PRO A 97 3.45 -39.34 -20.87
N ARG A 98 4.56 -39.60 -21.58
CA ARG A 98 5.02 -40.94 -21.96
C ARG A 98 6.52 -41.08 -21.68
N SER A 99 6.95 -42.32 -21.49
CA SER A 99 8.27 -42.78 -21.06
C SER A 99 9.35 -42.70 -22.14
N GLY A 100 10.64 -42.66 -21.75
CA GLY A 100 11.77 -43.03 -22.61
C GLY A 100 13.07 -42.24 -22.40
N ASP A 101 13.91 -42.75 -21.51
CA ASP A 101 15.39 -42.76 -21.62
C ASP A 101 16.22 -41.45 -21.66
N SER A 102 17.54 -41.63 -21.62
CA SER A 102 18.65 -40.67 -21.43
C SER A 102 19.99 -41.41 -21.69
N PRO A 103 21.19 -40.79 -21.79
CA PRO A 103 21.55 -39.38 -21.46
C PRO A 103 22.51 -38.63 -22.43
N ALA A 104 22.46 -37.28 -22.37
CA ALA A 104 23.59 -36.32 -22.60
C ALA A 104 24.33 -36.30 -23.98
N PRO A 105 25.25 -35.35 -24.27
CA PRO A 105 25.54 -34.05 -23.63
C PRO A 105 25.32 -32.82 -24.55
N SER A 106 25.54 -31.60 -24.04
CA SER A 106 25.45 -30.32 -24.78
C SER A 106 26.55 -30.13 -25.84
N PRO A 107 26.33 -29.31 -26.90
CA PRO A 107 26.87 -27.94 -26.84
C PRO A 107 26.12 -26.82 -27.62
N ARG A 108 26.25 -25.59 -27.08
CA ARG A 108 26.32 -24.24 -27.72
C ARG A 108 25.27 -23.75 -28.75
N THR A 109 25.00 -22.45 -28.65
CA THR A 109 24.25 -21.54 -29.55
C THR A 109 24.88 -21.42 -30.96
N PRO A 110 24.17 -20.91 -32.02
CA PRO A 110 23.16 -19.84 -31.95
C PRO A 110 21.91 -19.88 -32.87
N GLY A 111 20.81 -19.32 -32.33
CA GLY A 111 19.96 -18.31 -32.99
C GLY A 111 19.18 -18.62 -34.28
N LYS A 112 17.83 -18.60 -34.18
CA LYS A 112 16.96 -17.95 -35.18
C LYS A 112 15.60 -17.54 -34.59
N LYS A 113 14.92 -16.62 -35.29
CA LYS A 113 13.66 -16.00 -34.87
C LYS A 113 12.47 -16.91 -35.20
N HIS A 114 11.52 -17.04 -34.28
CA HIS A 114 10.09 -17.11 -34.60
C HIS A 114 9.28 -16.48 -33.47
N GLY A 115 8.55 -15.41 -33.77
CA GLY A 115 7.61 -14.82 -32.83
C GLY A 115 6.32 -15.64 -32.77
N ARG A 116 5.65 -15.62 -31.61
CA ARG A 116 4.22 -15.91 -31.50
C ARG A 116 3.56 -14.73 -30.79
N LEU A 117 2.39 -14.33 -31.27
CA LEU A 117 1.60 -13.27 -30.63
C LEU A 117 1.29 -13.69 -29.19
N PHE A 118 1.59 -12.80 -28.24
CA PHE A 118 0.84 -12.74 -27.00
C PHE A 118 -0.31 -11.75 -27.23
N GLN A 119 -1.52 -12.16 -26.91
CA GLN A 119 -2.70 -11.31 -27.00
C GLN A 119 -2.70 -10.34 -25.81
N GLU A 120 -2.35 -9.08 -26.06
CA GLU A 120 -2.29 -8.06 -25.02
C GLU A 120 -3.69 -7.74 -24.46
N MET A 121 -3.85 -7.91 -23.15
CA MET A 121 -4.70 -6.99 -22.38
C MET A 121 -3.84 -5.78 -22.02
N SER A 122 -3.59 -4.91 -23.00
CA SER A 122 -2.96 -3.62 -22.76
C SER A 122 -3.93 -2.72 -21.98
N LEU A 123 -3.45 -2.18 -20.87
CA LEU A 123 -4.14 -1.14 -20.09
C LEU A 123 -3.40 0.21 -20.13
N ASP A 124 -2.34 0.33 -20.94
CA ASP A 124 -1.59 1.56 -21.19
C ASP A 124 -1.12 1.55 -22.67
N SER A 125 -1.95 2.07 -23.58
CA SER A 125 -1.59 2.25 -25.00
C SER A 125 -2.22 3.48 -25.66
N GLU A 126 -2.28 4.58 -24.90
CA GLU A 126 -2.17 5.92 -25.47
C GLU A 126 -0.98 6.64 -24.82
N ALA A 127 0.15 6.65 -25.53
CA ALA A 127 1.23 7.57 -25.20
C ALA A 127 0.80 8.98 -25.65
N PRO A 128 0.73 9.99 -24.75
CA PRO A 128 0.35 11.33 -25.15
C PRO A 128 1.40 11.91 -26.09
N SER A 129 1.01 12.17 -27.34
CA SER A 129 1.89 12.80 -28.32
C SER A 129 2.42 14.15 -27.79
N PRO A 130 3.69 14.53 -28.03
CA PRO A 130 4.19 15.87 -27.66
C PRO A 130 3.41 17.05 -28.25
N LYS A 131 2.50 16.80 -29.19
CA LYS A 131 1.60 17.78 -29.80
C LYS A 131 0.33 18.07 -28.98
N SER A 132 0.05 17.33 -27.90
CA SER A 132 -1.14 17.52 -27.05
C SER A 132 -1.17 18.87 -26.32
N LEU A 133 -0.03 19.57 -26.19
CA LEU A 133 0.11 20.83 -25.46
C LEU A 133 -0.65 22.04 -26.07
N LYS A 134 -1.44 21.85 -27.13
CA LYS A 134 -2.14 22.91 -27.87
C LYS A 134 -3.57 22.57 -28.34
N ARG A 135 -4.27 21.56 -27.77
CA ARG A 135 -5.63 21.22 -28.24
C ARG A 135 -6.72 20.94 -27.18
N GLU A 136 -6.78 21.77 -26.15
CA GLU A 136 -8.04 22.15 -25.49
C GLU A 136 -8.28 23.68 -25.63
N ILE A 137 -8.13 24.19 -26.85
CA ILE A 137 -8.58 25.55 -27.24
C ILE A 137 -9.53 25.39 -28.42
N ASN A 138 -10.79 25.06 -28.12
CA ASN A 138 -11.90 25.03 -29.07
C ASN A 138 -13.22 25.13 -28.28
N GLY A 139 -13.97 26.22 -28.46
CA GLY A 139 -15.41 26.24 -28.13
C GLY A 139 -15.85 26.47 -26.68
N GLY A 140 -15.04 27.09 -25.81
CA GLY A 140 -15.53 27.51 -24.50
C GLY A 140 -14.48 28.16 -23.60
N SER A 141 -14.76 29.37 -23.10
CA SER A 141 -13.97 29.97 -22.03
C SER A 141 -14.38 29.35 -20.70
N LEU A 142 -13.62 28.36 -20.23
CA LEU A 142 -13.77 27.79 -18.89
C LEU A 142 -13.29 28.82 -17.85
N HIS A 143 -14.18 29.75 -17.51
CA HIS A 143 -13.97 30.79 -16.51
C HIS A 143 -13.67 30.17 -15.15
N VAL A 144 -12.39 30.10 -14.79
CA VAL A 144 -11.93 29.57 -13.50
C VAL A 144 -12.49 30.47 -12.39
N PRO A 145 -13.24 29.94 -11.40
CA PRO A 145 -13.76 30.73 -10.28
C PRO A 145 -12.67 31.56 -9.60
N PRO A 146 -12.90 32.86 -9.31
CA PRO A 146 -11.90 33.74 -8.68
C PRO A 146 -11.33 33.19 -7.37
N GLN A 147 -12.14 32.47 -6.59
CA GLN A 147 -11.71 31.77 -5.38
C GLN A 147 -10.63 30.71 -5.67
N LEU A 148 -10.78 29.94 -6.76
CA LEU A 148 -9.78 28.94 -7.16
C LEU A 148 -8.49 29.59 -7.67
N LEU A 149 -8.57 30.79 -8.27
CA LEU A 149 -7.39 31.59 -8.62
C LEU A 149 -6.68 32.12 -7.36
N ALA A 150 -7.42 32.69 -6.41
CA ALA A 150 -6.88 33.16 -5.13
C ALA A 150 -6.19 32.03 -4.34
N LEU A 151 -6.81 30.84 -4.26
CA LEU A 151 -6.18 29.64 -3.68
C LEU A 151 -4.98 29.12 -4.47
N GLY A 152 -4.80 29.52 -5.74
CA GLY A 152 -3.60 29.29 -6.52
C GLY A 152 -2.39 30.15 -6.08
N GLU A 153 -2.63 31.21 -5.31
CA GLU A 153 -1.60 32.11 -4.78
C GLU A 153 -1.25 31.84 -3.30
N VAL A 154 -2.14 31.18 -2.56
CA VAL A 154 -1.96 30.84 -1.13
C VAL A 154 -1.04 29.63 -0.97
N GLU A 155 -0.30 29.58 0.15
CA GLU A 155 0.55 28.43 0.48
C GLU A 155 -0.26 27.13 0.60
N PHE A 156 0.27 26.00 0.11
CA PHE A 156 -0.53 24.78 -0.01
C PHE A 156 -0.96 24.18 1.35
N ASN A 157 -0.15 24.33 2.38
CA ASN A 157 -0.50 23.97 3.77
C ASN A 157 -1.73 24.76 4.28
N LYS A 158 -1.84 26.05 3.94
CA LYS A 158 -3.00 26.91 4.25
C LYS A 158 -4.24 26.45 3.46
N VAL A 159 -4.11 26.26 2.14
CA VAL A 159 -5.20 25.73 1.27
C VAL A 159 -5.71 24.36 1.77
N PHE A 160 -4.82 23.48 2.23
CA PHE A 160 -5.19 22.17 2.74
C PHE A 160 -5.83 22.21 4.13
N LEU A 161 -5.48 23.20 4.95
CA LEU A 161 -6.10 23.43 6.26
C LEU A 161 -7.54 23.96 6.09
N LEU A 162 -7.77 24.89 5.16
CA LEU A 162 -9.12 25.31 4.74
C LEU A 162 -9.98 24.11 4.33
N LEU A 163 -9.48 23.28 3.42
CA LEU A 163 -10.13 22.02 3.00
C LEU A 163 -10.31 20.97 4.12
N THR A 164 -9.58 21.09 5.23
CA THR A 164 -9.74 20.22 6.41
C THR A 164 -10.83 20.74 7.36
N TYR A 165 -11.16 22.04 7.32
CA TYR A 165 -12.24 22.67 8.10
C TYR A 165 -13.56 22.86 7.33
N THR A 166 -13.60 22.49 6.04
CA THR A 166 -14.84 22.38 5.22
C THR A 166 -15.10 20.92 4.77
N PRO A 167 -15.25 19.96 5.70
CA PRO A 167 -15.35 18.53 5.36
C PRO A 167 -16.61 18.17 4.56
N GLY A 168 -16.41 17.47 3.44
CA GLY A 168 -17.48 16.79 2.70
C GLY A 168 -18.14 17.59 1.58
N GLN A 169 -17.87 18.90 1.50
CA GLN A 169 -18.16 19.73 0.34
C GLN A 169 -16.96 19.70 -0.63
N SER A 170 -17.19 19.57 -1.93
CA SER A 170 -16.14 19.96 -2.89
C SER A 170 -15.93 21.47 -2.83
N LEU A 171 -14.75 21.97 -3.20
CA LEU A 171 -14.49 23.41 -3.11
C LEU A 171 -15.39 24.24 -4.05
N ALA A 172 -16.01 23.62 -5.06
CA ALA A 172 -17.07 24.24 -5.86
C ALA A 172 -18.41 24.29 -5.13
N GLU A 173 -18.75 23.30 -4.29
CA GLU A 173 -19.96 23.30 -3.44
C GLU A 173 -19.87 24.31 -2.29
N VAL A 174 -18.68 24.49 -1.70
CA VAL A 174 -18.39 25.57 -0.71
C VAL A 174 -18.71 26.96 -1.31
N ILE A 175 -18.60 27.10 -2.64
CA ILE A 175 -18.81 28.36 -3.37
C ILE A 175 -20.28 28.57 -3.78
N THR A 176 -21.17 27.57 -3.63
CA THR A 176 -22.55 27.63 -4.17
C THR A 176 -23.69 27.49 -3.15
N ALA A 177 -23.41 27.27 -1.87
CA ALA A 177 -24.45 27.06 -0.84
C ALA A 177 -24.33 28.07 0.32
N ASP A 178 -24.94 29.25 0.14
CA ASP A 178 -25.20 30.36 1.09
C ASP A 178 -24.02 30.96 1.91
N GLU A 179 -22.90 30.26 2.11
CA GLU A 179 -21.71 30.76 2.82
C GLU A 179 -20.48 30.84 1.89
N VAL A 180 -20.63 31.55 0.77
CA VAL A 180 -19.58 31.71 -0.24
C VAL A 180 -18.36 32.42 0.35
N ILE A 181 -17.24 31.70 0.46
CA ILE A 181 -15.93 32.32 0.71
C ILE A 181 -15.55 33.21 -0.49
N THR A 182 -15.23 34.48 -0.23
CA THR A 182 -14.85 35.39 -1.32
C THR A 182 -13.38 35.26 -1.70
N ALA A 183 -13.01 35.68 -2.91
CA ALA A 183 -11.60 35.79 -3.29
C ALA A 183 -10.85 36.79 -2.38
N ASP A 184 -11.54 37.84 -1.94
CA ASP A 184 -10.99 38.88 -1.07
C ASP A 184 -10.72 38.37 0.36
N GLU A 185 -11.58 37.52 0.93
CA GLU A 185 -11.30 36.83 2.20
C GLU A 185 -10.05 35.95 2.09
N ILE A 186 -9.93 35.19 0.99
CA ILE A 186 -8.77 34.32 0.73
C ILE A 186 -7.49 35.16 0.60
N TRP A 187 -7.55 36.30 -0.08
CA TRP A 187 -6.43 37.23 -0.20
C TRP A 187 -6.09 37.93 1.12
N GLN A 188 -7.07 38.35 1.92
CA GLN A 188 -6.84 38.94 3.24
C GLN A 188 -6.13 37.98 4.20
N TRP A 189 -6.41 36.68 4.12
CA TRP A 189 -5.74 35.68 4.97
C TRP A 189 -4.43 35.15 4.40
N LYS A 190 -4.18 35.30 3.08
CA LYS A 190 -3.01 34.76 2.36
C LYS A 190 -1.68 35.00 3.10
N ASP A 191 -1.46 36.22 3.54
CA ASP A 191 -0.20 36.67 4.15
C ASP A 191 -0.16 36.57 5.68
N LEU A 192 -1.20 36.02 6.33
CA LEU A 192 -1.22 35.77 7.77
C LEU A 192 -0.19 34.69 8.18
N PRO A 193 0.44 34.80 9.36
CA PRO A 193 1.19 33.70 9.99
C PRO A 193 0.31 32.45 10.21
N MET A 194 0.93 31.26 10.27
CA MET A 194 0.18 30.00 10.29
C MET A 194 -0.82 29.86 11.45
N ALA A 195 -0.50 30.30 12.67
CA ALA A 195 -1.47 30.27 13.77
C ALA A 195 -2.61 31.28 13.60
N ALA A 196 -2.34 32.49 13.07
CA ALA A 196 -3.37 33.48 12.79
C ALA A 196 -4.31 33.02 11.66
N TYR A 197 -3.75 32.37 10.63
CA TYR A 197 -4.52 31.71 9.57
C TYR A 197 -5.36 30.55 10.11
N GLU A 198 -4.81 29.69 10.98
CA GLU A 198 -5.55 28.60 11.63
C GLU A 198 -6.74 29.13 12.43
N ALA A 199 -6.55 30.20 13.19
CA ALA A 199 -7.61 30.83 13.96
C ALA A 199 -8.70 31.41 13.06
N ALA A 200 -8.36 32.23 12.05
CA ALA A 200 -9.34 32.84 11.15
C ALA A 200 -10.20 31.80 10.41
N VAL A 201 -9.57 30.74 9.89
CA VAL A 201 -10.28 29.66 9.19
C VAL A 201 -11.05 28.75 10.14
N TRP A 202 -10.54 28.52 11.36
CA TRP A 202 -11.30 27.80 12.40
C TRP A 202 -12.56 28.57 12.82
N ASP A 203 -12.45 29.88 13.05
CA ASP A 203 -13.55 30.71 13.53
C ASP A 203 -14.60 30.95 12.42
N ARG A 204 -14.20 30.99 11.13
CA ARG A 204 -15.15 31.06 10.00
C ARG A 204 -15.85 29.73 9.70
N PHE A 205 -15.12 28.61 9.66
CA PHE A 205 -15.62 27.31 9.18
C PHE A 205 -15.51 26.19 10.22
N GLY A 206 -14.36 26.06 10.88
CA GLY A 206 -14.06 24.96 11.80
C GLY A 206 -15.07 24.85 12.96
N GLN A 207 -15.48 25.97 13.56
CA GLN A 207 -16.52 26.01 14.60
C GLN A 207 -17.89 25.49 14.14
N LYS A 208 -18.20 25.56 12.84
CA LYS A 208 -19.49 25.14 12.26
C LYS A 208 -19.48 23.68 11.81
N TYR A 209 -18.39 23.26 11.15
CA TYR A 209 -18.35 22.00 10.40
C TYR A 209 -17.43 20.93 11.01
N CYS A 210 -16.71 21.23 12.10
CA CYS A 210 -15.79 20.29 12.74
C CYS A 210 -16.03 20.17 14.26
N SER A 211 -15.77 18.97 14.80
CA SER A 211 -15.64 18.79 16.24
C SER A 211 -14.44 19.61 16.75
N PRO A 212 -14.49 20.22 17.95
CA PRO A 212 -13.33 20.82 18.60
C PRO A 212 -12.11 19.87 18.70
N THR A 213 -12.33 18.55 18.73
CA THR A 213 -11.26 17.53 18.71
C THR A 213 -10.50 17.45 17.38
N ASP A 214 -11.04 18.02 16.30
CA ASP A 214 -10.42 18.06 14.99
C ASP A 214 -9.70 19.38 14.66
N ARG A 215 -9.67 20.35 15.59
CA ARG A 215 -8.82 21.54 15.50
C ARG A 215 -7.32 21.17 15.43
N ARG A 216 -6.50 22.05 14.83
CA ARG A 216 -5.09 21.82 14.44
C ARG A 216 -4.13 22.93 14.91
N VAL A 217 -4.42 23.52 16.07
CA VAL A 217 -3.62 24.56 16.75
C VAL A 217 -2.10 24.29 16.75
N SER A 218 -1.68 23.04 16.92
CA SER A 218 -0.27 22.61 17.01
C SER A 218 0.47 22.57 15.65
N LEU A 219 0.24 23.55 14.78
CA LEU A 219 0.83 23.63 13.44
C LEU A 219 2.21 24.33 13.42
N GLU A 220 2.51 25.12 14.45
CA GLU A 220 3.82 25.73 14.65
C GLU A 220 4.80 24.75 15.30
N SER A 221 5.96 24.53 14.67
CA SER A 221 7.06 23.80 15.28
C SER A 221 8.41 24.20 14.68
N ASP A 222 8.73 25.48 14.77
CA ASP A 222 10.00 26.09 14.33
C ASP A 222 11.19 25.72 15.23
N THR A 223 11.15 24.54 15.84
CA THR A 223 12.33 23.92 16.44
C THR A 223 13.10 23.18 15.34
N GLY A 224 14.20 23.79 14.87
CA GLY A 224 14.97 23.43 13.66
C GLY A 224 15.28 21.95 13.45
N LYS A 225 14.29 21.22 12.94
CA LYS A 225 14.28 19.77 12.70
C LYS A 225 13.51 19.53 11.40
N THR A 226 13.88 18.48 10.66
CA THR A 226 13.18 18.08 9.44
C THR A 226 11.83 17.41 9.77
N HIS A 227 10.85 18.26 10.07
CA HIS A 227 9.44 17.91 10.14
C HIS A 227 8.86 17.77 8.74
N HIS A 228 8.13 16.69 8.50
CA HIS A 228 7.42 16.41 7.26
C HIS A 228 5.92 16.58 7.45
N ARG A 229 5.27 17.27 6.53
CA ARG A 229 3.81 17.43 6.46
C ARG A 229 3.22 16.27 5.64
N TYR A 230 2.27 15.55 6.20
CA TYR A 230 1.53 14.51 5.51
C TYR A 230 0.09 14.98 5.27
N TYR A 231 -0.28 15.08 3.99
CA TYR A 231 -1.61 15.44 3.54
C TYR A 231 -2.44 14.17 3.30
N GLN A 232 -3.64 14.09 3.89
CA GLN A 232 -4.52 12.92 3.74
C GLN A 232 -5.86 13.27 3.09
N CYS A 233 -6.30 12.43 2.16
CA CYS A 233 -7.65 12.43 1.61
C CYS A 233 -8.33 11.09 1.91
N HIS A 234 -9.58 11.14 2.35
CA HIS A 234 -10.45 9.97 2.51
C HIS A 234 -11.53 10.01 1.42
N VAL A 235 -11.68 8.92 0.68
CA VAL A 235 -12.59 8.81 -0.46
C VAL A 235 -13.76 7.91 -0.07
N ALA A 236 -14.96 8.49 0.00
CA ALA A 236 -16.21 7.77 0.25
C ALA A 236 -16.61 6.87 -0.92
N LEU A 237 -17.60 5.99 -0.76
CA LEU A 237 -18.04 5.04 -1.79
C LEU A 237 -18.57 5.75 -3.06
N ASP A 238 -19.22 6.89 -2.87
CA ASP A 238 -19.71 7.80 -3.92
C ASP A 238 -18.61 8.65 -4.58
N GLY A 239 -17.36 8.54 -4.11
CA GLY A 239 -16.21 9.28 -4.62
C GLY A 239 -15.98 10.64 -3.97
N ARG A 240 -16.85 11.11 -3.06
CA ARG A 240 -16.61 12.36 -2.31
C ARG A 240 -15.32 12.27 -1.50
N CYS A 241 -14.56 13.36 -1.54
CA CYS A 241 -13.24 13.47 -0.91
C CYS A 241 -13.35 14.32 0.37
N THR A 242 -12.82 13.82 1.49
CA THR A 242 -12.65 14.60 2.73
C THR A 242 -11.18 14.69 3.12
N PHE A 243 -10.70 15.90 3.41
CA PHE A 243 -9.29 16.17 3.64
C PHE A 243 -8.97 16.19 5.15
N LYS A 244 -7.76 15.75 5.51
CA LYS A 244 -7.27 15.74 6.89
C LYS A 244 -5.77 16.02 6.94
N GLY A 245 -5.42 17.24 7.34
CA GLY A 245 -4.03 17.64 7.55
C GLY A 245 -3.87 19.17 7.58
N PRO A 246 -2.65 19.68 7.36
CA PRO A 246 -1.39 18.93 7.35
C PRO A 246 -1.13 18.18 8.68
N LEU A 247 -0.63 16.95 8.60
CA LEU A 247 -0.21 16.18 9.78
C LEU A 247 1.32 16.19 9.89
N ILE A 248 1.85 16.66 11.03
CA ILE A 248 3.30 16.76 11.24
C ILE A 248 3.88 15.41 11.71
N GLU A 249 4.90 14.90 11.00
CA GLU A 249 5.73 13.78 11.43
C GLU A 249 7.22 14.11 11.40
N ASN A 250 7.98 13.57 12.34
CA ASN A 250 9.44 13.67 12.38
C ASN A 250 10.17 12.66 11.46
N THR A 251 9.51 12.12 10.43
CA THR A 251 10.11 11.20 9.42
C THR A 251 9.37 11.26 8.09
N GLY A 252 10.08 11.65 7.03
CA GLY A 252 9.63 11.49 5.65
C GLY A 252 9.92 10.09 5.09
N THR A 253 9.30 9.78 3.96
CA THR A 253 9.72 8.67 3.09
C THR A 253 10.59 9.20 1.94
N HIS A 254 11.27 8.33 1.18
CA HIS A 254 12.05 8.77 0.00
C HIS A 254 11.19 9.57 -0.99
N LEU A 255 9.94 9.13 -1.22
CA LEU A 255 8.94 9.85 -2.02
C LEU A 255 8.73 11.31 -1.58
N HIS A 256 8.55 11.55 -0.27
CA HIS A 256 8.30 12.90 0.27
C HIS A 256 9.57 13.78 0.24
N LYS A 257 10.75 13.19 0.49
CA LYS A 257 12.04 13.91 0.45
C LYS A 257 12.45 14.35 -0.95
N VAL A 258 12.10 13.54 -1.96
CA VAL A 258 12.40 13.83 -3.36
C VAL A 258 11.41 14.85 -3.92
N LEU A 259 10.11 14.64 -3.73
CA LEU A 259 9.09 15.49 -4.35
C LEU A 259 8.75 16.74 -3.53
N GLY A 260 9.12 16.79 -2.25
CA GLY A 260 8.56 17.73 -1.29
C GLY A 260 7.15 17.30 -0.85
N ASP A 261 6.83 17.57 0.41
CA ASP A 261 5.61 17.09 1.08
C ASP A 261 4.32 17.46 0.30
N ASP A 262 4.22 18.70 -0.17
CA ASP A 262 3.07 19.24 -0.92
C ASP A 262 2.78 18.53 -2.25
N ASN A 263 3.73 17.74 -2.76
CA ASN A 263 3.57 16.97 -3.99
C ASN A 263 3.00 15.57 -3.75
N VAL A 264 2.74 15.17 -2.50
CA VAL A 264 2.29 13.82 -2.13
C VAL A 264 0.99 13.85 -1.32
N LEU A 265 -0.06 13.23 -1.86
CA LEU A 265 -1.35 13.05 -1.19
C LEU A 265 -1.51 11.59 -0.76
N THR A 266 -1.67 11.33 0.54
CA THR A 266 -1.99 9.99 1.04
C THR A 266 -3.50 9.77 0.95
N VAL A 267 -3.93 8.81 0.14
CA VAL A 267 -5.35 8.52 -0.10
C VAL A 267 -5.76 7.25 0.63
N LYS A 268 -6.82 7.33 1.43
CA LYS A 268 -7.53 6.19 2.02
C LYS A 268 -8.90 6.05 1.36
N PHE A 269 -9.16 4.90 0.76
CA PHE A 269 -10.49 4.57 0.25
C PHE A 269 -11.34 3.98 1.38
N ALA A 270 -12.66 4.23 1.35
CA ALA A 270 -13.60 3.61 2.27
C ALA A 270 -13.64 2.08 2.08
N TYR A 271 -14.05 1.37 3.13
CA TYR A 271 -14.28 -0.06 3.04
C TYR A 271 -15.56 -0.35 2.24
N VAL A 272 -15.42 -1.12 1.15
CA VAL A 272 -16.55 -1.60 0.35
C VAL A 272 -17.08 -2.89 0.99
N PRO A 273 -18.36 -2.95 1.40
CA PRO A 273 -18.96 -4.18 1.94
C PRO A 273 -18.92 -5.33 0.93
N GLY A 274 -18.70 -6.55 1.41
CA GLY A 274 -18.54 -7.74 0.55
C GLY A 274 -19.82 -8.31 -0.08
N GLU A 275 -20.97 -7.65 0.08
CA GLU A 275 -22.26 -8.10 -0.44
C GLU A 275 -22.53 -7.46 -1.81
N ALA A 276 -21.88 -8.01 -2.84
CA ALA A 276 -22.00 -7.50 -4.21
C ALA A 276 -23.34 -7.91 -4.85
N THR A 277 -24.20 -6.93 -5.14
CA THR A 277 -25.26 -7.04 -6.15
C THR A 277 -24.61 -7.14 -7.54
N TYR A 278 -25.02 -8.14 -8.32
CA TYR A 278 -24.30 -8.60 -9.52
C TYR A 278 -24.55 -7.73 -10.77
N CYS A 279 -24.27 -6.43 -10.71
CA CYS A 279 -24.36 -5.56 -11.90
C CYS A 279 -23.35 -4.40 -11.93
N ASP A 280 -22.97 -3.84 -10.78
CA ASP A 280 -22.01 -2.74 -10.72
C ASP A 280 -20.60 -3.22 -10.38
N ASP A 281 -19.61 -2.67 -11.09
CA ASP A 281 -18.22 -2.69 -10.63
C ASP A 281 -18.11 -1.80 -9.39
N ILE A 282 -18.18 -2.43 -8.20
CA ILE A 282 -18.14 -1.76 -6.89
C ILE A 282 -16.85 -0.94 -6.62
N TYR A 283 -15.87 -1.02 -7.52
CA TYR A 283 -14.65 -0.21 -7.51
C TYR A 283 -14.54 0.75 -8.71
N SER A 284 -15.57 0.90 -9.54
CA SER A 284 -15.61 1.77 -10.73
C SER A 284 -15.25 3.21 -10.39
N THR A 285 -15.91 3.79 -9.39
CA THR A 285 -15.60 5.10 -8.80
C THR A 285 -14.12 5.23 -8.43
N TYR A 286 -13.51 4.17 -7.87
CA TYR A 286 -12.12 4.19 -7.40
C TYR A 286 -11.12 4.03 -8.55
N LYS A 287 -11.47 3.25 -9.59
CA LYS A 287 -10.70 3.16 -10.84
C LYS A 287 -10.72 4.50 -11.58
N GLU A 288 -11.87 5.14 -11.67
CA GLU A 288 -12.01 6.47 -12.27
C GLU A 288 -11.26 7.55 -11.49
N ILE A 289 -11.30 7.53 -10.15
CA ILE A 289 -10.48 8.43 -9.31
C ILE A 289 -8.98 8.14 -9.47
N ALA A 290 -8.55 6.89 -9.59
CA ALA A 290 -7.14 6.55 -9.85
C ALA A 290 -6.65 7.04 -11.22
N LYS A 291 -7.52 6.96 -12.25
CA LYS A 291 -7.25 7.37 -13.64
C LYS A 291 -7.30 8.89 -13.84
N LYS A 292 -8.41 9.53 -13.43
CA LYS A 292 -8.65 10.97 -13.56
C LYS A 292 -7.87 11.80 -12.53
N GLY A 293 -7.50 11.22 -11.38
CA GLY A 293 -6.83 11.90 -10.29
C GLY A 293 -7.75 12.81 -9.47
N ILE A 294 -7.30 13.12 -8.25
CA ILE A 294 -7.99 14.02 -7.31
C ILE A 294 -7.49 15.46 -7.54
N ARG A 295 -8.40 16.42 -7.69
CA ARG A 295 -8.06 17.85 -7.67
C ARG A 295 -8.01 18.37 -6.23
N VAL A 296 -7.02 19.19 -5.93
CA VAL A 296 -6.88 19.93 -4.66
C VAL A 296 -6.55 21.38 -5.04
N GLY A 297 -7.57 22.24 -5.06
CA GLY A 297 -7.50 23.53 -5.74
C GLY A 297 -7.12 23.36 -7.22
N LEU A 298 -6.14 24.14 -7.68
CA LEU A 298 -5.63 24.09 -9.06
C LEU A 298 -4.62 22.96 -9.33
N ARG A 299 -4.26 22.13 -8.34
CA ARG A 299 -3.32 20.99 -8.48
C ARG A 299 -4.08 19.68 -8.68
N ARG A 300 -3.58 18.78 -9.54
CA ARG A 300 -4.10 17.41 -9.71
C ARG A 300 -3.10 16.37 -9.23
N TYR A 301 -3.58 15.46 -8.40
CA TYR A 301 -2.84 14.32 -7.87
C TYR A 301 -3.33 13.02 -8.52
N ARG A 302 -2.44 12.21 -9.11
CA ARG A 302 -2.76 10.90 -9.73
C ARG A 302 -2.14 9.74 -8.96
N PHE A 303 -2.75 8.56 -9.05
CA PHE A 303 -2.32 7.37 -8.32
C PHE A 303 -0.90 6.93 -8.67
N PHE A 304 -0.04 6.78 -7.66
CA PHE A 304 1.37 6.45 -7.85
C PHE A 304 1.73 5.05 -7.36
N VAL A 305 1.39 4.74 -6.11
CA VAL A 305 1.80 3.51 -5.41
C VAL A 305 0.89 3.25 -4.20
N PHE A 306 0.81 2.01 -3.73
CA PHE A 306 0.08 1.66 -2.50
C PHE A 306 0.93 0.89 -1.50
N LYS A 307 0.42 0.78 -0.26
CA LYS A 307 0.99 0.00 0.83
C LYS A 307 -0.07 -0.40 1.84
N ASP A 308 -0.05 -1.65 2.27
CA ASP A 308 -0.90 -2.14 3.35
C ASP A 308 -0.64 -1.33 4.65
N GLY A 309 -1.67 -1.12 5.48
CA GLY A 309 -1.57 -0.41 6.78
C GLY A 309 -0.67 -1.08 7.84
N GLY A 310 0.04 -2.16 7.47
CA GLY A 310 0.97 -2.88 8.33
C GLY A 310 0.28 -3.68 9.45
N LYS A 311 1.05 -4.01 10.50
CA LYS A 311 0.52 -4.69 11.70
C LYS A 311 -0.04 -3.72 12.76
N GLU A 312 0.17 -2.41 12.58
CA GLU A 312 -0.20 -1.38 13.56
C GLU A 312 -1.61 -0.83 13.33
N GLU A 313 -2.06 -0.62 12.08
CA GLU A 313 -3.47 -0.27 11.80
C GLU A 313 -4.44 -1.44 11.97
N LYS A 314 -3.96 -2.70 12.08
CA LYS A 314 -4.80 -3.88 12.42
C LYS A 314 -5.19 -3.96 13.91
N LYS A 315 -5.08 -2.87 14.66
CA LYS A 315 -5.39 -2.78 16.11
C LYS A 315 -6.28 -1.60 16.51
N LYS A 316 -6.70 -0.77 15.56
CA LYS A 316 -7.85 0.11 15.71
C LYS A 316 -8.87 -0.25 14.63
N ASP A 317 -10.14 -0.21 15.03
CA ASP A 317 -11.37 -0.06 14.27
C ASP A 317 -11.39 -0.60 12.83
N PHE A 318 -12.35 -1.48 12.53
CA PHE A 318 -12.54 -2.08 11.19
C PHE A 318 -12.61 -1.03 10.05
N SER A 319 -13.10 0.18 10.33
CA SER A 319 -13.12 1.33 9.43
C SER A 319 -11.72 1.85 9.03
N THR A 320 -10.68 1.59 9.83
CA THR A 320 -9.30 2.04 9.56
C THR A 320 -8.39 0.98 8.94
N MET A 321 -8.89 -0.23 8.65
CA MET A 321 -8.14 -1.34 8.05
C MET A 321 -7.77 -1.15 6.56
N GLY A 322 -8.08 0.00 5.96
CA GLY A 322 -7.85 0.30 4.55
C GLY A 322 -6.38 0.32 4.11
N VAL A 323 -6.15 0.02 2.82
CA VAL A 323 -4.86 0.20 2.16
C VAL A 323 -4.53 1.69 2.05
N LYS A 324 -3.26 2.07 2.28
CA LYS A 324 -2.78 3.43 2.03
C LYS A 324 -2.28 3.55 0.60
N CYS A 325 -3.04 4.28 -0.22
CA CYS A 325 -2.59 4.71 -1.53
C CYS A 325 -1.83 6.04 -1.40
N TYR A 326 -0.91 6.29 -2.32
CA TYR A 326 -0.15 7.53 -2.44
C TYR A 326 -0.34 8.03 -3.86
N PHE A 327 -0.78 9.28 -3.96
CA PHE A 327 -0.99 10.00 -5.20
C PHE A 327 0.05 11.12 -5.28
N ILE A 328 0.60 11.38 -6.46
CA ILE A 328 1.59 12.45 -6.70
C ILE A 328 0.99 13.57 -7.54
N ARG A 329 1.43 14.81 -7.34
CA ARG A 329 1.07 15.92 -8.23
C ARG A 329 1.62 15.65 -9.64
N THR A 330 0.73 15.63 -10.64
CA THR A 330 1.10 15.48 -12.06
C THR A 330 0.69 16.67 -12.93
N GLU A 331 -0.25 17.50 -12.46
CA GLU A 331 -0.68 18.73 -13.16
C GLU A 331 -0.86 19.86 -12.13
N SER A 332 -0.63 21.10 -12.55
CA SER A 332 -1.11 22.29 -11.84
C SER A 332 -1.36 23.43 -12.82
N THR A 333 -2.35 24.26 -12.52
CA THR A 333 -2.57 25.56 -13.19
C THR A 333 -2.46 26.75 -12.22
N ALA A 334 -1.89 26.54 -11.02
CA ALA A 334 -1.68 27.60 -10.04
C ALA A 334 -0.57 28.56 -10.48
N SER A 335 -0.77 29.87 -10.31
CA SER A 335 0.19 30.92 -10.70
C SER A 335 1.57 30.72 -10.06
N ASN A 336 1.61 30.33 -8.78
CA ASN A 336 2.84 30.01 -8.06
C ASN A 336 3.59 28.79 -8.64
N ASP A 337 2.85 27.81 -9.18
CA ASP A 337 3.43 26.59 -9.76
C ASP A 337 3.88 26.79 -11.21
N MET A 338 3.17 27.62 -11.98
CA MET A 338 3.53 27.90 -13.38
C MET A 338 4.84 28.69 -13.53
N ARG A 339 5.29 29.36 -12.46
CA ARG A 339 6.60 30.07 -12.42
C ARG A 339 7.79 29.12 -12.30
N ASN A 340 7.62 27.92 -11.73
CA ASN A 340 8.70 26.97 -11.45
C ASN A 340 8.23 25.53 -11.74
N PRO A 341 8.68 24.90 -12.85
CA PRO A 341 8.21 23.57 -13.22
C PRO A 341 8.51 22.53 -12.13
N TYR A 342 7.47 21.86 -11.66
CA TYR A 342 7.57 20.79 -10.67
C TYR A 342 8.13 19.51 -11.30
N ILE A 343 8.75 18.66 -10.47
CA ILE A 343 9.66 17.58 -10.86
C ILE A 343 9.12 16.62 -11.94
N PHE A 344 7.81 16.37 -11.96
CA PHE A 344 7.15 15.49 -12.95
C PHE A 344 6.17 16.22 -13.88
N SER A 345 6.37 17.53 -14.10
CA SER A 345 5.55 18.31 -15.02
C SER A 345 5.63 17.75 -16.45
N GLY A 346 4.47 17.37 -17.01
CA GLY A 346 4.36 16.78 -18.35
C GLY A 346 4.77 15.31 -18.47
N MET A 347 5.20 14.65 -17.38
CA MET A 347 5.61 13.24 -17.39
C MET A 347 4.42 12.29 -17.15
N SER A 348 4.46 11.11 -17.76
CA SER A 348 3.54 10.02 -17.41
C SER A 348 3.82 9.45 -16.01
N ILE A 349 2.83 8.75 -15.44
CA ILE A 349 3.03 7.98 -14.21
C ILE A 349 4.10 6.90 -14.38
N HIS A 350 4.31 6.37 -15.60
CA HIS A 350 5.38 5.40 -15.86
C HIS A 350 6.76 6.05 -15.66
N GLU A 351 7.05 7.15 -16.37
CA GLU A 351 8.31 7.90 -16.28
C GLU A 351 8.58 8.42 -14.86
N ALA A 352 7.54 8.95 -14.19
CA ALA A 352 7.63 9.38 -12.81
C ALA A 352 8.04 8.25 -11.84
N ARG A 353 7.60 7.00 -12.09
CA ARG A 353 8.06 5.83 -11.32
C ARG A 353 9.51 5.44 -11.66
N MET A 354 9.89 5.55 -12.93
CA MET A 354 11.23 5.19 -13.41
C MET A 354 12.35 5.98 -12.73
N HIS A 355 12.12 7.24 -12.39
CA HIS A 355 13.11 8.06 -11.69
C HIS A 355 13.47 7.53 -10.28
N PHE A 356 12.63 6.68 -9.66
CA PHE A 356 12.95 6.07 -8.36
C PHE A 356 13.69 4.73 -8.47
N MET A 357 13.30 3.87 -9.42
CA MET A 357 13.95 2.60 -9.73
C MET A 357 13.41 2.02 -11.05
N HIS A 358 14.17 1.13 -11.71
CA HIS A 358 13.77 0.49 -12.96
C HIS A 358 12.79 -0.68 -12.71
N VAL A 359 11.64 -0.34 -12.12
CA VAL A 359 10.60 -1.26 -11.62
C VAL A 359 9.89 -2.04 -12.74
N GLN A 360 9.89 -1.52 -13.98
CA GLN A 360 9.35 -2.18 -15.17
C GLN A 360 10.07 -3.50 -15.51
N THR A 361 11.30 -3.69 -15.03
CA THR A 361 12.05 -4.96 -15.18
C THR A 361 11.45 -6.15 -14.42
N LEU A 362 10.45 -5.92 -13.55
CA LEU A 362 9.89 -6.96 -12.69
C LEU A 362 8.78 -7.77 -13.39
N PRO A 363 8.84 -9.12 -13.38
CA PRO A 363 8.01 -9.97 -14.23
C PRO A 363 6.53 -10.12 -13.79
N THR A 364 6.08 -9.45 -12.73
CA THR A 364 4.67 -9.47 -12.31
C THR A 364 4.26 -8.17 -11.61
N LEU A 365 3.00 -7.74 -11.80
CA LEU A 365 2.43 -6.55 -11.12
C LEU A 365 2.51 -6.65 -9.58
N ALA A 366 2.35 -7.86 -9.02
CA ALA A 366 2.51 -8.09 -7.59
C ALA A 366 3.95 -7.83 -7.11
N LYS A 367 4.97 -8.25 -7.87
CA LYS A 367 6.36 -7.89 -7.58
C LYS A 367 6.59 -6.39 -7.78
N TYR A 368 6.12 -5.82 -8.89
CA TYR A 368 6.20 -4.39 -9.23
C TYR A 368 5.77 -3.51 -8.05
N MET A 369 4.52 -3.64 -7.60
CA MET A 369 3.97 -2.80 -6.53
C MET A 369 4.65 -3.08 -5.18
N ALA A 370 4.92 -4.35 -4.85
CA ALA A 370 5.60 -4.70 -3.61
C ALA A 370 7.03 -4.15 -3.51
N ARG A 371 7.77 -4.08 -4.63
CA ARG A 371 9.11 -3.46 -4.67
C ARG A 371 9.04 -1.94 -4.75
N PHE A 372 8.10 -1.38 -5.52
CA PHE A 372 7.95 0.06 -5.61
C PHE A 372 7.58 0.70 -4.26
N SER A 373 6.80 -0.01 -3.43
CA SER A 373 6.46 0.40 -2.05
C SER A 373 7.67 0.64 -1.12
N LEU A 374 8.90 0.28 -1.52
CA LEU A 374 10.12 0.56 -0.77
C LEU A 374 10.35 2.08 -0.58
N ILE A 375 9.95 2.93 -1.53
CA ILE A 375 10.06 4.41 -1.44
C ILE A 375 9.14 5.00 -0.36
N LEU A 376 8.19 4.21 0.14
CA LEU A 376 7.26 4.53 1.23
C LEU A 376 7.79 4.04 2.59
N SER A 377 9.08 3.71 2.69
CA SER A 377 9.75 3.45 3.97
C SER A 377 9.95 4.74 4.74
N LYS A 378 9.62 4.75 6.04
CA LYS A 378 10.07 5.82 6.94
C LYS A 378 11.53 5.57 7.31
N THR A 379 12.37 6.54 7.02
CA THR A 379 13.84 6.44 7.05
C THR A 379 14.46 7.82 7.28
N LYS A 380 15.72 7.87 7.69
CA LYS A 380 16.55 9.08 7.62
C LYS A 380 17.51 8.94 6.43
N LYS A 381 17.48 9.91 5.51
CA LYS A 381 18.46 10.01 4.42
C LYS A 381 19.85 10.22 5.02
N LEU A 382 20.83 9.50 4.50
CA LEU A 382 22.25 9.77 4.74
C LEU A 382 22.67 10.90 3.80
N GLU A 383 23.20 12.00 4.35
CA GLU A 383 23.58 13.17 3.55
C GLU A 383 25.00 12.98 3.00
N VAL A 384 25.10 12.17 1.96
CA VAL A 384 26.34 11.84 1.22
C VAL A 384 26.15 12.05 -0.28
N ASP A 385 27.23 12.35 -1.00
CA ASP A 385 27.22 12.26 -2.45
C ASP A 385 27.09 10.78 -2.88
N THR A 386 25.91 10.41 -3.33
CA THR A 386 25.59 9.06 -3.79
C THR A 386 26.20 8.71 -5.15
N ASN A 387 26.68 9.70 -5.91
CA ASN A 387 27.38 9.43 -7.17
C ASN A 387 28.83 9.01 -6.93
N GLY A 388 29.48 9.60 -5.93
CA GLY A 388 30.80 9.24 -5.41
C GLY A 388 30.84 8.07 -4.42
N ILE A 389 29.76 7.29 -4.28
CA ILE A 389 29.79 5.98 -3.60
C ILE A 389 30.26 4.91 -4.58
N ILE A 390 31.28 4.15 -4.18
CA ILE A 390 31.73 2.95 -4.89
C ILE A 390 30.73 1.83 -4.56
N PHE A 391 30.07 1.31 -5.60
CA PHE A 391 29.03 0.29 -5.49
C PHE A 391 29.58 -1.01 -6.08
N GLU A 392 29.94 -1.95 -5.20
CA GLU A 392 30.48 -3.27 -5.56
C GLU A 392 29.39 -4.33 -5.39
N GLU A 393 29.18 -5.17 -6.42
CA GLU A 393 28.39 -6.40 -6.28
C GLU A 393 29.33 -7.57 -5.93
N ILE A 394 28.99 -8.33 -4.89
CA ILE A 394 29.71 -9.52 -4.43
C ILE A 394 28.72 -10.69 -4.28
N ASP A 395 29.17 -11.93 -4.53
CA ASP A 395 28.29 -13.10 -4.53
C ASP A 395 27.60 -13.36 -3.18
N ASP A 396 26.48 -14.10 -3.19
CA ASP A 396 25.92 -14.64 -1.95
C ASP A 396 26.73 -15.84 -1.43
N ILE A 397 26.90 -15.90 -0.10
CA ILE A 397 27.59 -16.99 0.57
C ILE A 397 26.62 -18.17 0.66
N HIS A 398 26.81 -19.18 -0.19
CA HIS A 398 26.02 -20.41 -0.18
C HIS A 398 26.23 -21.22 1.11
N CYS A 399 25.17 -21.87 1.58
CA CYS A 399 25.26 -22.88 2.63
C CYS A 399 25.83 -24.17 2.02
N ARG A 400 26.88 -24.74 2.61
CA ARG A 400 27.51 -25.98 2.13
C ARG A 400 27.34 -27.14 3.10
N ASP A 401 27.27 -28.35 2.56
CA ASP A 401 27.29 -29.59 3.34
C ASP A 401 28.72 -29.99 3.76
N GLN A 402 28.83 -31.09 4.50
CA GLN A 402 30.12 -31.67 4.93
C GLN A 402 31.04 -32.09 3.77
N ASN A 403 30.49 -32.23 2.55
CA ASN A 403 31.21 -32.59 1.33
C ASN A 403 31.50 -31.35 0.45
N ASN A 404 31.26 -30.14 0.97
CA ASN A 404 31.42 -28.85 0.27
C ASN A 404 30.46 -28.65 -0.93
N ASN A 405 29.34 -29.39 -1.01
CA ASN A 405 28.26 -29.16 -1.98
C ASN A 405 27.26 -28.12 -1.48
N ASP A 406 26.60 -27.40 -2.40
CA ASP A 406 25.54 -26.45 -2.05
C ASP A 406 24.30 -27.15 -1.48
N VAL A 407 23.86 -26.73 -0.29
CA VAL A 407 22.61 -27.20 0.34
C VAL A 407 21.43 -26.57 -0.39
N LEU A 408 20.58 -27.38 -1.01
CA LEU A 408 19.43 -26.91 -1.79
C LEU A 408 18.15 -26.83 -0.96
N ASP A 409 17.31 -25.84 -1.26
CA ASP A 409 15.95 -25.72 -0.73
C ASP A 409 14.95 -26.63 -1.48
N LYS A 410 13.70 -26.65 -1.00
CA LYS A 410 12.60 -27.42 -1.61
C LYS A 410 12.28 -27.05 -3.08
N ASN A 411 12.81 -25.94 -3.58
CA ASN A 411 12.66 -25.47 -4.96
C ASN A 411 13.93 -25.74 -5.80
N LYS A 412 14.90 -26.50 -5.26
CA LYS A 412 16.24 -26.78 -5.82
C LYS A 412 17.14 -25.53 -5.95
N LYS A 413 16.89 -24.47 -5.18
CA LYS A 413 17.78 -23.29 -5.12
C LYS A 413 18.78 -23.45 -3.97
N ALA A 414 20.04 -23.08 -4.17
CA ALA A 414 21.01 -22.99 -3.07
C ALA A 414 20.50 -22.09 -1.92
N CYS A 415 20.56 -22.63 -0.71
CA CYS A 415 20.41 -21.89 0.54
C CYS A 415 21.61 -20.95 0.72
N ILE A 416 21.40 -19.80 1.38
CA ILE A 416 22.41 -18.75 1.51
C ILE A 416 22.51 -18.24 2.95
N HIS A 417 23.72 -18.16 3.48
CA HIS A 417 24.02 -17.59 4.80
C HIS A 417 23.90 -16.06 4.82
N SER A 418 24.04 -15.40 3.66
CA SER A 418 24.16 -13.95 3.54
C SER A 418 22.88 -13.21 3.11
N ASP A 419 21.70 -13.85 3.14
CA ASP A 419 20.46 -13.25 2.60
C ASP A 419 20.22 -11.83 3.16
N GLY A 420 20.28 -10.85 2.27
CA GLY A 420 20.01 -9.46 2.62
C GLY A 420 21.14 -8.76 3.38
N THR A 421 22.35 -9.33 3.52
CA THR A 421 23.45 -8.71 4.30
C THR A 421 24.74 -8.52 3.49
N GLY A 422 25.15 -7.26 3.36
CA GLY A 422 26.38 -6.81 2.69
C GLY A 422 27.28 -6.01 3.63
N TYR A 423 28.22 -5.24 3.08
CA TYR A 423 29.18 -4.46 3.86
C TYR A 423 29.20 -2.96 3.51
N ILE A 424 29.67 -2.14 4.45
CA ILE A 424 29.84 -0.69 4.33
C ILE A 424 31.19 -0.27 4.92
N SER A 425 31.87 0.67 4.26
CA SER A 425 33.14 1.24 4.71
C SER A 425 33.00 2.07 5.99
N GLU A 426 34.09 2.24 6.74
CA GLU A 426 34.04 2.89 8.05
C GLU A 426 33.70 4.38 7.99
N ASP A 427 34.06 5.09 6.92
CA ASP A 427 33.69 6.51 6.70
C ASP A 427 32.18 6.68 6.49
N LEU A 428 31.58 5.85 5.63
CA LEU A 428 30.13 5.88 5.40
C LEU A 428 29.34 5.45 6.65
N ALA A 429 29.85 4.46 7.40
CA ALA A 429 29.26 4.04 8.66
C ALA A 429 29.34 5.13 9.74
N ARG A 430 30.44 5.90 9.82
CA ARG A 430 30.59 7.02 10.77
C ARG A 430 29.67 8.20 10.48
N MET A 431 29.23 8.38 9.23
CA MET A 431 28.20 9.36 8.89
C MET A 431 26.77 8.88 9.25
N CYS A 432 26.57 7.59 9.54
CA CYS A 432 25.26 7.07 9.93
C CYS A 432 24.95 7.44 11.41
N PRO A 433 23.89 8.21 11.69
CA PRO A 433 23.55 8.59 13.06
C PRO A 433 23.17 7.36 13.89
N THR A 434 23.59 7.34 15.16
CA THR A 434 23.20 6.30 16.13
C THR A 434 21.73 6.40 16.54
N ASP A 435 21.23 5.37 17.21
CA ASP A 435 19.92 5.35 17.89
C ASP A 435 18.71 5.54 16.96
N ILE A 436 18.87 5.18 15.68
CA ILE A 436 17.78 5.22 14.70
C ILE A 436 16.88 3.99 14.85
N TYR A 437 15.57 4.24 14.85
CA TYR A 437 14.52 3.22 14.80
C TYR A 437 13.34 3.71 13.94
N LYS A 438 12.96 2.95 12.91
CA LYS A 438 11.96 3.35 11.88
C LYS A 438 12.23 4.75 11.27
N GLY A 439 13.51 5.11 11.12
CA GLY A 439 13.98 6.42 10.65
C GLY A 439 14.00 7.54 11.70
N LYS A 440 13.45 7.33 12.90
CA LYS A 440 13.40 8.31 14.00
C LYS A 440 14.61 8.11 14.91
N ARG A 441 15.34 9.17 15.27
CA ARG A 441 16.35 9.10 16.34
C ARG A 441 15.65 8.97 17.69
N SER A 442 16.11 8.03 18.52
CA SER A 442 15.61 7.88 19.89
C SER A 442 15.99 9.11 20.72
N ARG A 443 15.14 9.48 21.70
CA ARG A 443 15.44 10.56 22.66
C ARG A 443 16.37 10.12 23.80
N SER A 444 16.88 8.88 23.77
CA SER A 444 17.81 8.36 24.77
C SER A 444 19.23 8.89 24.55
N TYR A 445 19.77 9.59 25.55
CA TYR A 445 21.15 10.07 25.66
C TYR A 445 21.62 11.04 24.56
N SER A 446 21.32 12.32 24.78
CA SER A 446 22.04 13.44 24.17
C SER A 446 23.44 13.59 24.80
N VAL A 447 24.38 12.72 24.41
CA VAL A 447 25.80 12.93 24.73
C VAL A 447 26.35 14.03 23.82
N GLN A 448 26.92 15.08 24.41
CA GLN A 448 27.67 16.10 23.67
C GLN A 448 29.04 15.54 23.25
N GLY A 449 29.43 15.81 22.00
CA GLY A 449 30.69 15.37 21.41
C GLY A 449 30.50 14.43 20.23
N THR A 450 30.91 14.87 19.04
CA THR A 450 30.95 14.06 17.81
C THR A 450 32.25 13.25 17.68
N SER A 451 33.22 13.46 18.58
CA SER A 451 34.50 12.78 18.64
C SER A 451 34.49 11.66 19.68
N GLY A 452 34.51 10.40 19.23
CA GLY A 452 34.69 9.22 20.09
C GLY A 452 33.55 8.18 20.07
N ILE A 453 32.37 8.52 19.53
CA ILE A 453 31.28 7.55 19.38
C ILE A 453 31.63 6.53 18.29
N GLU A 454 31.47 5.24 18.57
CA GLU A 454 31.67 4.18 17.57
C GLU A 454 30.55 4.19 16.50
N PRO A 455 30.90 3.93 15.22
CA PRO A 455 29.89 3.79 14.17
C PRO A 455 29.00 2.56 14.40
N PRO A 456 27.70 2.61 14.02
CA PRO A 456 26.80 1.47 14.16
C PRO A 456 27.27 0.26 13.33
N LEU A 457 27.57 -0.84 14.02
CA LEU A 457 28.09 -2.09 13.45
C LEU A 457 27.13 -2.76 12.44
N LEU A 458 25.81 -2.59 12.63
CA LEU A 458 24.78 -3.11 11.75
C LEU A 458 23.78 -1.99 11.39
N ILE A 459 23.58 -1.76 10.09
CA ILE A 459 22.73 -0.68 9.57
C ILE A 459 21.66 -1.29 8.67
N GLN A 460 20.38 -1.24 9.07
CA GLN A 460 19.28 -1.61 8.17
C GLN A 460 18.96 -0.43 7.25
N PHE A 461 18.91 -0.67 5.95
CA PHE A 461 18.80 0.39 4.93
C PHE A 461 17.77 0.10 3.83
N ARG A 462 17.54 1.11 2.99
CA ARG A 462 17.21 0.98 1.56
C ARG A 462 18.20 1.84 0.79
N MET A 463 18.56 1.43 -0.43
CA MET A 463 19.40 2.24 -1.31
C MET A 463 18.77 2.25 -2.70
N PHE A 464 18.71 3.44 -3.29
CA PHE A 464 18.30 3.65 -4.66
C PHE A 464 19.52 4.22 -5.39
N HIS A 465 19.95 3.58 -6.48
CA HIS A 465 21.20 3.95 -7.16
C HIS A 465 21.14 3.58 -8.64
N LYS A 466 21.17 4.58 -9.52
CA LYS A 466 21.27 4.42 -10.98
C LYS A 466 20.24 3.43 -11.55
N GLY A 467 19.03 3.42 -11.00
CA GLY A 467 17.92 2.52 -11.36
C GLY A 467 17.77 1.27 -10.49
N CYS A 468 18.83 0.82 -9.79
CA CYS A 468 18.73 -0.28 -8.83
C CYS A 468 17.99 0.13 -7.55
N ALA A 469 17.25 -0.80 -6.96
CA ALA A 469 16.70 -0.68 -5.61
C ALA A 469 17.15 -1.85 -4.73
N VAL A 470 17.96 -1.55 -3.71
CA VAL A 470 18.57 -2.51 -2.78
C VAL A 470 17.90 -2.38 -1.41
N LYS A 471 17.63 -3.53 -0.76
CA LYS A 471 17.11 -3.58 0.62
C LYS A 471 17.81 -4.69 1.38
N GLY A 472 18.45 -4.31 2.48
CA GLY A 472 19.09 -5.26 3.38
C GLY A 472 19.61 -4.62 4.67
N THR A 473 20.68 -5.21 5.17
CA THR A 473 21.54 -4.73 6.25
C THR A 473 22.97 -4.59 5.73
N PHE A 474 23.66 -3.54 6.13
CA PHE A 474 25.11 -3.45 5.99
C PHE A 474 25.77 -3.76 7.33
N LEU A 475 26.84 -4.55 7.29
CA LEU A 475 27.80 -4.71 8.39
C LEU A 475 29.00 -3.79 8.16
N LEU A 476 29.49 -3.15 9.22
CA LEU A 476 30.74 -2.38 9.18
C LEU A 476 31.91 -3.28 8.77
N ASN A 477 32.64 -2.92 7.73
CA ASN A 477 33.90 -3.55 7.35
C ASN A 477 35.02 -2.51 7.22
N LYS A 478 35.87 -2.45 8.25
CA LYS A 478 37.02 -1.53 8.34
C LYS A 478 38.13 -1.81 7.32
N LYS A 479 38.06 -2.90 6.55
CA LYS A 479 39.01 -3.24 5.48
C LYS A 479 38.59 -2.74 4.10
N LEU A 480 37.40 -2.16 3.95
CA LEU A 480 36.96 -1.59 2.67
C LEU A 480 37.63 -0.23 2.40
N PRO A 481 37.86 0.12 1.12
CA PRO A 481 38.20 1.49 0.73
C PRO A 481 37.15 2.50 1.23
N PRO A 482 37.54 3.77 1.45
CA PRO A 482 36.58 4.84 1.74
C PRO A 482 35.49 4.93 0.66
N ARG A 483 34.27 5.27 1.07
CA ARG A 483 33.07 5.38 0.22
C ARG A 483 32.60 4.08 -0.46
N THR A 484 33.10 2.90 -0.09
CA THR A 484 32.63 1.62 -0.65
C THR A 484 31.41 1.06 0.10
N VAL A 485 30.41 0.61 -0.66
CA VAL A 485 29.40 -0.37 -0.23
C VAL A 485 29.51 -1.65 -1.06
N GLN A 486 29.43 -2.79 -0.39
CA GLN A 486 29.35 -4.11 -1.03
C GLN A 486 27.95 -4.69 -0.85
N VAL A 487 27.27 -4.98 -1.95
CA VAL A 487 25.92 -5.55 -1.98
C VAL A 487 25.91 -6.94 -2.60
N ARG A 488 24.91 -7.77 -2.26
CA ARG A 488 24.74 -9.12 -2.79
C ARG A 488 23.49 -9.25 -3.65
N PRO A 489 23.41 -10.21 -4.60
CA PRO A 489 22.20 -10.47 -5.38
C PRO A 489 20.94 -10.63 -4.53
N SER A 490 21.03 -11.31 -3.38
CA SER A 490 19.95 -11.42 -2.41
C SER A 490 19.41 -10.08 -1.92
N MET A 491 20.24 -9.03 -1.84
CA MET A 491 19.87 -7.68 -1.39
C MET A 491 19.17 -6.87 -2.48
N VAL A 492 19.49 -7.11 -3.75
CA VAL A 492 18.91 -6.38 -4.88
C VAL A 492 17.45 -6.80 -5.07
N LYS A 493 16.55 -5.81 -5.09
CA LYS A 493 15.10 -6.02 -5.21
C LYS A 493 14.56 -5.55 -6.56
N VAL A 494 15.26 -4.62 -7.21
CA VAL A 494 15.10 -4.17 -8.60
C VAL A 494 16.51 -3.94 -9.15
N TYR A 495 16.81 -4.49 -10.33
CA TYR A 495 18.06 -4.24 -11.05
C TYR A 495 17.89 -3.05 -12.00
N LYS A 496 19.01 -2.39 -12.34
CA LYS A 496 19.03 -1.40 -13.42
C LYS A 496 18.74 -2.11 -14.75
N ASP A 497 17.72 -1.65 -15.47
CA ASP A 497 17.56 -1.95 -16.90
C ASP A 497 18.78 -1.49 -17.71
N PRO A 498 19.54 -2.41 -18.37
CA PRO A 498 20.73 -2.05 -19.12
C PRO A 498 20.43 -1.30 -20.42
N THR A 499 19.19 -1.36 -20.93
CA THR A 499 18.79 -0.69 -22.18
C THR A 499 18.55 0.81 -21.99
N TRP A 500 18.34 1.27 -20.76
CA TRP A 500 18.14 2.68 -20.43
C TRP A 500 19.36 3.29 -19.73
N THR A 501 20.14 4.04 -20.53
CA THR A 501 21.38 4.70 -20.13
C THR A 501 21.24 6.21 -19.89
N MET A 502 20.22 6.87 -20.45
CA MET A 502 20.03 8.33 -20.38
C MET A 502 19.02 8.81 -19.32
N PHE A 503 18.36 7.90 -18.58
CA PHE A 503 17.34 8.29 -17.59
C PHE A 503 17.97 8.70 -16.26
N THR A 504 17.59 9.85 -15.72
CA THR A 504 18.08 10.34 -14.41
C THR A 504 17.34 9.66 -13.27
N THR A 505 18.03 9.36 -12.16
CA THR A 505 17.41 8.67 -11.00
C THR A 505 17.71 9.33 -9.67
N PHE A 506 16.72 9.32 -8.77
CA PHE A 506 16.80 9.88 -7.42
C PHE A 506 17.58 8.97 -6.48
N ASN A 507 18.90 9.00 -6.63
CA ASN A 507 19.84 8.23 -5.84
C ASN A 507 19.76 8.64 -4.35
N SER A 508 19.67 7.67 -3.44
CA SER A 508 19.70 7.90 -2.00
C SER A 508 20.13 6.66 -1.22
N LEU A 509 20.79 6.87 -0.08
CA LEU A 509 21.00 5.87 0.95
C LEU A 509 20.13 6.23 2.16
N GLU A 510 19.22 5.34 2.52
CA GLU A 510 18.09 5.62 3.40
C GLU A 510 18.10 4.68 4.62
N ILE A 511 18.52 5.25 5.77
CA ILE A 511 18.76 4.55 7.03
C ILE A 511 17.44 4.29 7.76
N VAL A 512 17.23 3.05 8.22
CA VAL A 512 15.96 2.58 8.77
C VAL A 512 16.06 2.35 10.26
N ASN A 513 17.04 1.53 10.65
CA ASN A 513 17.41 1.21 12.02
C ASN A 513 18.94 1.09 12.08
N THR A 514 19.52 1.42 13.21
CA THR A 514 20.92 1.09 13.55
C THR A 514 21.00 0.03 14.63
N SER A 515 22.14 -0.65 14.74
CA SER A 515 22.54 -1.40 15.93
C SER A 515 22.63 -0.42 17.11
N ASN A 516 21.80 -0.63 18.11
CA ASN A 516 21.75 0.14 19.35
C ASN A 516 21.91 -0.86 20.53
N PRO A 517 22.35 -0.43 21.72
CA PRO A 517 22.54 -1.34 22.86
C PRO A 517 21.30 -2.20 23.16
N PRO A 518 21.46 -3.51 23.43
CA PRO A 518 20.34 -4.42 23.62
C PRO A 518 19.54 -4.05 24.88
N ARG A 519 18.24 -3.83 24.71
CA ARG A 519 17.32 -3.59 25.84
C ARG A 519 16.94 -4.90 26.51
N ARG A 520 16.75 -4.89 27.83
CA ARG A 520 16.29 -6.04 28.61
C ARG A 520 14.94 -6.54 28.06
N THR A 521 14.95 -7.75 27.49
CA THR A 521 13.75 -8.43 26.98
C THR A 521 13.03 -9.16 28.13
N LYS A 522 11.75 -9.50 27.93
CA LYS A 522 11.00 -10.44 28.79
C LYS A 522 10.64 -11.68 27.96
N LEU A 523 10.63 -12.87 28.57
CA LEU A 523 10.22 -14.11 27.92
C LEU A 523 8.73 -14.05 27.53
N SER A 524 8.37 -14.53 26.34
CA SER A 524 6.98 -14.49 25.87
C SER A 524 6.27 -15.84 26.07
N ARG A 525 4.95 -15.83 26.28
CA ARG A 525 4.13 -17.05 26.42
C ARG A 525 4.30 -18.02 25.24
N ASN A 526 4.47 -17.48 24.03
CA ASN A 526 4.70 -18.28 22.83
C ASN A 526 6.06 -19.00 22.86
N LEU A 527 7.11 -18.36 23.40
CA LEU A 527 8.41 -19.00 23.60
C LEU A 527 8.37 -20.05 24.72
N ILE A 528 7.63 -19.78 25.81
CA ILE A 528 7.42 -20.78 26.89
C ILE A 528 6.77 -22.05 26.30
N ALA A 529 5.71 -21.91 25.52
CA ALA A 529 5.04 -23.06 24.89
C ALA A 529 5.96 -23.85 23.94
N LEU A 530 6.78 -23.16 23.13
CA LEU A 530 7.74 -23.81 22.22
C LEU A 530 8.90 -24.49 22.96
N LEU A 531 9.38 -23.91 24.07
CA LEU A 531 10.46 -24.49 24.88
C LEU A 531 9.97 -25.67 25.72
N SER A 532 8.76 -25.59 26.28
CA SER A 532 8.07 -26.69 26.97
C SER A 532 7.83 -27.88 26.02
N TYR A 533 7.35 -27.62 24.79
CA TYR A 533 7.28 -28.64 23.73
C TYR A 533 8.67 -29.19 23.36
N GLY A 534 9.71 -28.35 23.40
CA GLY A 534 11.11 -28.74 23.23
C GLY A 534 11.74 -29.49 24.42
N GLY A 535 10.96 -29.87 25.45
CA GLY A 535 11.42 -30.66 26.59
C GLY A 535 12.01 -29.87 27.75
N VAL A 536 11.90 -28.53 27.76
CA VAL A 536 12.32 -27.72 28.93
C VAL A 536 11.27 -27.89 30.05
N PRO A 537 11.66 -28.30 31.27
CA PRO A 537 10.74 -28.51 32.40
C PRO A 537 9.90 -27.27 32.73
N ASN A 538 8.65 -27.48 33.14
CA ASN A 538 7.71 -26.38 33.39
C ASN A 538 8.08 -25.57 34.64
N GLU A 539 8.71 -26.24 35.59
CA GLU A 539 9.22 -25.75 36.87
C GLU A 539 10.20 -24.58 36.64
N PHE A 540 11.05 -24.69 35.63
CA PHE A 540 12.02 -23.66 35.25
C PHE A 540 11.34 -22.33 34.86
N PHE A 541 10.18 -22.38 34.19
CA PHE A 541 9.41 -21.17 33.86
C PHE A 541 8.68 -20.59 35.08
N LEU A 542 8.28 -21.44 36.03
CA LEU A 542 7.69 -21.02 37.30
C LEU A 542 8.75 -20.32 38.18
N GLU A 543 9.94 -20.89 38.30
CA GLU A 543 11.08 -20.30 39.03
C GLU A 543 11.49 -18.94 38.45
N ILE A 544 11.62 -18.82 37.13
CA ILE A 544 11.88 -17.53 36.46
C ILE A 544 10.79 -16.50 36.80
N SER A 545 9.53 -16.93 36.82
CA SER A 545 8.39 -16.05 37.15
C SER A 545 8.42 -15.59 38.62
N GLN A 546 8.75 -16.48 39.55
CA GLN A 546 8.88 -16.18 40.98
C GLN A 546 10.07 -15.22 41.26
N HIS A 547 11.21 -15.43 40.60
CA HIS A 547 12.38 -14.55 40.76
C HIS A 547 12.11 -13.12 40.25
N VAL A 548 11.37 -12.96 39.15
CA VAL A 548 10.95 -11.62 38.68
C VAL A 548 10.10 -10.91 39.72
N GLY A 549 9.14 -11.59 40.35
CA GLY A 549 8.30 -11.03 41.41
C GLY A 549 9.10 -10.59 42.66
N ARG A 550 10.09 -11.38 43.09
CA ARG A 550 10.96 -11.01 44.23
C ARG A 550 11.82 -9.77 43.93
N VAL A 551 12.33 -9.64 42.71
CA VAL A 551 13.17 -8.49 42.29
C VAL A 551 12.35 -7.20 42.15
N GLU A 552 11.14 -7.26 41.59
CA GLU A 552 10.28 -6.07 41.50
C GLU A 552 9.87 -5.56 42.91
N ASN A 553 9.63 -6.45 43.89
CA ASN A 553 9.35 -6.07 45.28
C ASN A 553 10.53 -5.39 46.01
N HIS A 554 11.77 -5.91 45.90
CA HIS A 554 12.94 -5.24 46.49
C HIS A 554 13.19 -3.85 45.88
N SER A 555 12.84 -3.65 44.60
CA SER A 555 12.98 -2.36 43.92
C SER A 555 11.98 -1.29 44.41
N LEU A 556 10.89 -1.70 45.06
CA LEU A 556 9.92 -0.81 45.69
C LEU A 556 10.35 -0.38 47.10
N GLN A 557 10.90 -1.29 47.90
CA GLN A 557 11.40 -0.95 49.25
C GLN A 557 12.49 0.14 49.20
N HIS A 558 13.42 0.06 48.25
CA HIS A 558 14.45 1.09 48.05
C HIS A 558 13.93 2.43 47.48
N LYS A 559 12.62 2.58 47.22
CA LYS A 559 11.98 3.84 46.81
C LYS A 559 11.05 4.45 47.85
N CYS A 560 10.86 3.77 48.99
CA CYS A 560 10.17 4.34 50.16
C CYS A 560 11.16 4.84 51.24
N CYS A 561 12.46 4.74 50.98
CA CYS A 561 13.54 5.19 51.86
C CYS A 561 14.54 6.06 51.08
N ALA A 562 14.06 7.18 50.54
CA ALA A 562 14.83 8.26 49.92
C ALA A 562 14.04 9.58 50.03
#